data_AF-A0A7X5ZEN7-F1
#
_entry.id   AF-A0A7X5ZEN7-F1
#
_cell.length_a   1.000
_cell.length_b   1.000
_cell.length_c   1.000
_cell.angle_alpha   90.00
_cell.angle_beta   90.00
_cell.angle_gamma   90.00
#
_symmetry.space_group_name_H-M   'P 1'
#
loop_
_entity.id
_entity.type
_entity.pdbx_description
1 polymer ?
#
loop_
_entity_poly.entity_id
_entity_poly.type
_entity_poly.pdbx_seq_one_letter_code
_entity_poly.pdbx_strand_id
1 'polypeptide(L)'
;MRESFAEISADEHDRLHALYGPLTTAVRKLVDASIRTGVDDQVIRDAQAAIEAVTATLESRQYEGPRTLRHAVTGRPVVWADPAIGLRNAIAPPLDVQHTEDGRCWTEFTLGARYEGPPDRVHGGICALVLDHVLGEVASEGLVKPRFTGTLTLKYLRGTPLGPLRAEAWIDRTEGVKAFARGRILDAEGVTVEAEGIFVMPAWAREAG
;
A
#
# COMPACT_ATOMS: atom_id res chain seq x y z
N MET A 1 -13.07 20.13 -18.45
CA MET A 1 -14.27 19.29 -18.29
C MET A 1 -13.97 18.35 -17.13
N ARG A 2 -14.59 18.54 -15.95
CA ARG A 2 -14.34 17.64 -14.80
C ARG A 2 -14.90 16.27 -15.17
N GLU A 3 -14.05 15.29 -15.43
CA GLU A 3 -14.51 13.90 -15.40
C GLU A 3 -14.98 13.63 -13.96
N SER A 4 -16.29 13.49 -13.80
CA SER A 4 -16.87 13.00 -12.56
C SER A 4 -16.32 11.61 -12.34
N PHE A 5 -15.50 11.41 -11.32
CA PHE A 5 -15.14 10.06 -10.89
C PHE A 5 -16.43 9.31 -10.57
N ALA A 6 -16.50 8.03 -10.96
CA ALA A 6 -17.62 7.19 -10.56
C ALA A 6 -17.62 7.05 -9.04
N GLU A 7 -18.80 7.08 -8.43
CA GLU A 7 -18.95 6.91 -6.98
C GLU A 7 -19.39 5.50 -6.64
N ILE A 8 -18.96 5.03 -5.47
CA ILE A 8 -19.41 3.79 -4.86
C ILE A 8 -20.06 4.11 -3.51
N SER A 9 -21.23 3.51 -3.25
CA SER A 9 -21.90 3.65 -1.97
C SER A 9 -21.10 2.97 -0.85
N ALA A 10 -21.34 3.37 0.40
CA ALA A 10 -20.72 2.72 1.55
C ALA A 10 -21.07 1.21 1.62
N ASP A 11 -22.35 0.87 1.44
CA ASP A 11 -22.79 -0.53 1.48
C ASP A 11 -22.12 -1.40 0.41
N GLU A 12 -21.98 -0.89 -0.82
CA GLU A 12 -21.32 -1.63 -1.90
C GLU A 12 -19.82 -1.72 -1.66
N HIS A 13 -19.20 -0.64 -1.17
CA HIS A 13 -17.80 -0.64 -0.77
C HIS A 13 -17.51 -1.71 0.29
N ASP A 14 -18.33 -1.77 1.34
CA ASP A 14 -18.19 -2.73 2.45
C ASP A 14 -18.46 -4.16 1.99
N ARG A 15 -19.46 -4.37 1.12
CA ARG A 15 -19.73 -5.66 0.49
C ARG A 15 -18.52 -6.15 -0.31
N LEU A 16 -17.91 -5.29 -1.12
CA LEU A 16 -16.70 -5.65 -1.88
C LEU A 16 -15.51 -5.91 -0.96
N HIS A 17 -15.37 -5.17 0.15
CA HIS A 17 -14.34 -5.44 1.15
C HIS A 17 -14.50 -6.83 1.76
N ALA A 18 -15.71 -7.17 2.21
CA ALA A 18 -16.03 -8.47 2.78
C ALA A 18 -15.84 -9.62 1.78
N LEU A 19 -16.08 -9.39 0.50
CA LEU A 19 -15.93 -10.40 -0.55
C LEU A 19 -14.46 -10.62 -0.96
N TYR A 20 -13.73 -9.56 -1.27
CA TYR A 20 -12.37 -9.66 -1.84
C TYR A 20 -11.27 -9.75 -0.79
N GLY A 21 -11.47 -9.18 0.42
CA GLY A 21 -10.47 -9.23 1.48
C GLY A 21 -10.03 -10.65 1.88
N PRO A 22 -10.97 -11.60 2.11
CA PRO A 22 -10.63 -12.99 2.39
C PRO A 22 -9.90 -13.68 1.23
N LEU A 23 -10.31 -13.42 -0.02
CA LEU A 23 -9.64 -13.96 -1.21
C LEU A 23 -8.18 -13.49 -1.27
N THR A 24 -7.93 -12.18 -1.15
CA THR A 24 -6.57 -11.65 -1.17
C THR A 24 -5.74 -12.14 0.02
N THR A 25 -6.36 -12.33 1.18
CA THR A 25 -5.69 -12.95 2.35
C THR A 25 -5.27 -14.39 2.07
N ALA A 26 -6.10 -15.18 1.38
CA ALA A 26 -5.75 -16.53 0.97
C ALA A 26 -4.57 -16.54 -0.01
N VAL A 27 -4.56 -15.63 -0.99
CA VAL A 27 -3.43 -15.48 -1.94
C VAL A 27 -2.14 -15.07 -1.21
N ARG A 28 -2.21 -14.14 -0.24
CA ARG A 28 -1.03 -13.77 0.59
C ARG A 28 -0.45 -14.97 1.34
N LYS A 29 -1.31 -15.79 1.94
CA LYS A 29 -0.90 -17.03 2.62
C LYS A 29 -0.27 -18.02 1.64
N LEU A 30 -0.81 -18.14 0.43
CA LEU A 30 -0.26 -19.00 -0.62
C LEU A 30 1.16 -18.56 -1.01
N VAL A 31 1.40 -17.26 -1.21
CA VAL A 31 2.74 -16.74 -1.51
C VAL A 31 3.73 -17.07 -0.38
N ASP A 32 3.34 -16.85 0.88
CA ASP A 32 4.20 -17.17 2.03
C ASP A 32 4.46 -18.69 2.16
N ALA A 33 3.50 -19.53 1.77
CA ALA A 33 3.66 -20.99 1.78
C ALA A 33 4.54 -21.47 0.62
N SER A 34 4.38 -20.93 -0.59
CA SER A 34 5.16 -21.33 -1.76
C SER A 34 6.65 -21.01 -1.63
N ILE A 35 7.00 -19.96 -0.88
CA ILE A 35 8.40 -19.60 -0.62
C ILE A 35 9.08 -20.60 0.34
N ARG A 36 8.35 -21.13 1.33
CA ARG A 36 8.92 -21.87 2.47
C ARG A 36 8.68 -23.38 2.41
N THR A 37 7.83 -23.84 1.52
CA THR A 37 7.46 -25.25 1.44
C THR A 37 8.67 -26.14 1.11
N GLY A 38 8.75 -27.30 1.74
CA GLY A 38 9.72 -28.36 1.47
C GLY A 38 9.05 -29.71 1.24
N VAL A 39 7.80 -29.69 0.78
CA VAL A 39 7.03 -30.90 0.44
C VAL A 39 7.60 -31.58 -0.80
N ASP A 40 7.22 -32.84 -1.03
CA ASP A 40 7.71 -33.61 -2.17
C ASP A 40 7.18 -33.10 -3.52
N ASP A 41 7.86 -33.53 -4.59
CA ASP A 41 7.58 -33.16 -5.97
C ASP A 41 6.13 -33.40 -6.41
N GLN A 42 5.48 -34.45 -5.90
CA GLN A 42 4.12 -34.75 -6.30
C GLN A 42 3.14 -33.76 -5.69
N VAL A 43 3.32 -33.44 -4.40
CA VAL A 43 2.53 -32.40 -3.73
C VAL A 43 2.71 -31.04 -4.39
N ILE A 44 3.92 -30.69 -4.86
CA ILE A 44 4.15 -29.45 -5.62
C ILE A 44 3.36 -29.44 -6.93
N ARG A 45 3.38 -30.54 -7.71
CA ARG A 45 2.63 -30.65 -8.97
C ARG A 45 1.12 -30.55 -8.75
N ASP A 46 0.61 -31.22 -7.72
CA ASP A 46 -0.83 -31.18 -7.38
C ASP A 46 -1.26 -29.76 -6.95
N ALA A 47 -0.43 -29.08 -6.15
CA ALA A 47 -0.67 -27.70 -5.75
C ALA A 47 -0.65 -26.74 -6.95
N GLN A 48 0.32 -26.88 -7.86
CA GLN A 48 0.38 -26.08 -9.09
C GLN A 48 -0.90 -26.23 -9.92
N ALA A 49 -1.33 -27.47 -10.19
CA ALA A 49 -2.54 -27.73 -10.98
C ALA A 49 -3.80 -27.11 -10.34
N ALA A 50 -3.91 -27.18 -9.01
CA ALA A 50 -5.01 -26.55 -8.28
C ALA A 50 -4.99 -25.02 -8.39
N ILE A 51 -3.81 -24.40 -8.27
CA ILE A 51 -3.65 -22.94 -8.40
C ILE A 51 -4.02 -22.49 -9.82
N GLU A 52 -3.56 -23.20 -10.84
CA GLU A 52 -3.87 -22.91 -12.25
C GLU A 52 -5.38 -23.03 -12.53
N ALA A 53 -6.05 -24.07 -12.00
CA ALA A 53 -7.49 -24.24 -12.16
C ALA A 53 -8.31 -23.12 -11.48
N VAL A 54 -7.91 -22.71 -10.26
CA VAL A 54 -8.52 -21.57 -9.58
C VAL A 54 -8.30 -20.28 -10.36
N THR A 55 -7.09 -20.08 -10.88
CA THR A 55 -6.72 -18.90 -11.68
C THR A 55 -7.57 -18.82 -12.94
N ALA A 56 -7.67 -19.91 -13.71
CA ALA A 56 -8.50 -19.98 -14.90
C ALA A 56 -9.99 -19.69 -14.60
N THR A 57 -10.48 -20.13 -13.44
CA THR A 57 -11.86 -19.82 -13.01
C THR A 57 -12.05 -18.33 -12.76
N LEU A 58 -11.10 -17.69 -12.05
CA LEU A 58 -11.13 -16.24 -11.81
C LEU A 58 -10.97 -15.44 -13.12
N GLU A 59 -10.21 -15.97 -14.08
CA GLU A 59 -9.97 -15.32 -15.36
C GLU A 59 -11.12 -15.44 -16.35
N SER A 60 -12.06 -16.37 -16.12
CA SER A 60 -13.23 -16.60 -16.99
C SER A 60 -14.09 -15.35 -17.21
N ARG A 61 -14.01 -14.36 -16.32
CA ARG A 61 -14.63 -13.05 -16.49
C ARG A 61 -13.82 -11.96 -15.81
N GLN A 62 -13.36 -10.98 -16.60
CA GLN A 62 -12.67 -9.80 -16.09
C GLN A 62 -13.63 -8.67 -15.74
N TYR A 63 -13.27 -7.87 -14.74
CA TYR A 63 -14.01 -6.66 -14.39
C TYR A 63 -13.65 -5.51 -15.35
N GLU A 64 -14.63 -5.05 -16.12
CA GLU A 64 -14.46 -3.95 -17.09
C GLU A 64 -15.02 -2.61 -16.59
N GLY A 65 -15.43 -2.54 -15.32
CA GLY A 65 -15.97 -1.31 -14.75
C GLY A 65 -14.93 -0.22 -14.50
N PRO A 66 -15.36 0.93 -13.97
CA PRO A 66 -14.47 2.07 -13.74
C PRO A 66 -13.31 1.70 -12.80
N ARG A 67 -12.09 2.05 -13.21
CA ARG A 67 -10.86 1.80 -12.42
C ARG A 67 -10.66 2.83 -11.32
N THR A 68 -11.25 4.02 -11.49
CA THR A 68 -11.15 5.12 -10.54
C THR A 68 -12.51 5.38 -9.94
N LEU A 69 -12.63 5.09 -8.64
CA LEU A 69 -13.85 5.25 -7.86
C LEU A 69 -13.58 6.19 -6.68
N ARG A 70 -14.61 6.92 -6.25
CA ARG A 70 -14.62 7.64 -4.98
C ARG A 70 -15.67 7.07 -4.05
N HIS A 71 -15.34 6.96 -2.78
CA HIS A 71 -16.29 6.56 -1.75
C HIS A 71 -17.28 7.71 -1.53
N ALA A 72 -18.57 7.45 -1.73
CA ALA A 72 -19.59 8.49 -1.77
C ALA A 72 -19.70 9.32 -0.47
N VAL A 73 -19.40 8.71 0.68
CA VAL A 73 -19.51 9.39 1.99
C VAL A 73 -18.25 10.19 2.33
N THR A 74 -17.07 9.63 2.09
CA THR A 74 -15.79 10.22 2.54
C THR A 74 -15.10 11.03 1.46
N GLY A 75 -15.53 10.90 0.19
CA GLY A 75 -14.89 11.50 -0.98
C GLY A 75 -13.50 10.94 -1.31
N ARG A 76 -12.99 10.02 -0.49
CA ARG A 76 -11.66 9.41 -0.66
C ARG A 76 -11.63 8.51 -1.90
N PRO A 77 -10.49 8.43 -2.61
CA PRO A 77 -10.33 7.46 -3.68
C PRO A 77 -10.43 6.04 -3.13
N VAL A 78 -11.05 5.16 -3.89
CA VAL A 78 -11.10 3.74 -3.57
C VAL A 78 -9.94 3.04 -4.25
N VAL A 79 -9.14 2.34 -3.45
CA VAL A 79 -7.84 1.82 -3.88
C VAL A 79 -7.87 0.29 -3.90
N TRP A 80 -8.11 -0.29 -5.07
CA TRP A 80 -8.22 -1.75 -5.20
C TRP A 80 -6.91 -2.45 -5.52
N ALA A 81 -6.10 -1.89 -6.43
CA ALA A 81 -4.99 -2.59 -7.06
C ALA A 81 -3.61 -1.99 -6.74
N ASP A 82 -3.56 -0.88 -6.02
CA ASP A 82 -2.31 -0.21 -5.64
C ASP A 82 -1.36 -1.18 -4.90
N PRO A 83 -0.06 -1.13 -5.20
CA PRO A 83 0.91 -2.05 -4.60
C PRO A 83 1.26 -1.75 -3.14
N ALA A 84 0.84 -0.63 -2.55
CA ALA A 84 1.07 -0.31 -1.15
C ALA A 84 -0.14 -0.59 -0.26
N ILE A 85 -1.35 -0.26 -0.72
CA ILE A 85 -2.59 -0.38 0.07
C ILE A 85 -3.78 -1.05 -0.65
N GLY A 86 -3.59 -1.52 -1.88
CA GLY A 86 -4.68 -2.09 -2.66
C GLY A 86 -5.28 -3.34 -2.02
N LEU A 87 -6.57 -3.29 -1.65
CA LEU A 87 -7.26 -4.43 -1.02
C LEU A 87 -7.14 -5.72 -1.84
N ARG A 88 -7.24 -5.61 -3.17
CA ARG A 88 -7.21 -6.76 -4.10
C ARG A 88 -5.80 -7.12 -4.53
N ASN A 89 -4.78 -6.36 -4.10
CA ASN A 89 -3.40 -6.63 -4.46
C ASN A 89 -2.71 -7.43 -3.35
N ALA A 90 -2.40 -8.70 -3.63
CA ALA A 90 -1.75 -9.59 -2.67
C ALA A 90 -0.29 -9.19 -2.38
N ILE A 91 0.35 -8.42 -3.26
CA ILE A 91 1.70 -7.90 -2.99
C ILE A 91 1.66 -6.74 -1.98
N ALA A 92 0.52 -6.06 -1.84
CA ALA A 92 0.41 -4.91 -0.96
C ALA A 92 0.70 -5.29 0.49
N PRO A 93 1.66 -4.59 1.17
CA PRO A 93 1.77 -4.65 2.61
C PRO A 93 0.42 -4.33 3.26
N PRO A 94 0.07 -4.98 4.38
CA PRO A 94 -1.22 -4.76 5.04
C PRO A 94 -1.19 -3.47 5.86
N LEU A 95 -1.02 -2.32 5.20
CA LEU A 95 -1.00 -1.02 5.87
C LEU A 95 -2.43 -0.56 6.15
N ASP A 96 -2.68 -0.22 7.40
CA ASP A 96 -3.87 0.52 7.82
C ASP A 96 -3.39 1.84 8.42
N VAL A 97 -3.57 2.94 7.69
CA VAL A 97 -2.98 4.24 8.04
C VAL A 97 -3.94 5.04 8.91
N GLN A 98 -3.48 5.32 10.12
CA GLN A 98 -4.15 6.13 11.11
C GLN A 98 -3.67 7.59 11.01
N HIS A 99 -4.59 8.52 11.22
CA HIS A 99 -4.33 9.96 11.17
C HIS A 99 -4.57 10.58 12.55
N THR A 100 -3.67 11.47 12.98
CA THR A 100 -3.80 12.21 14.23
C THR A 100 -4.33 13.63 13.99
N GLU A 101 -4.89 14.25 15.02
CA GLU A 101 -5.42 15.62 14.93
C GLU A 101 -4.35 16.67 14.57
N ASP A 102 -3.09 16.41 14.94
CA ASP A 102 -1.95 17.28 14.60
C ASP A 102 -1.41 17.07 13.18
N GLY A 103 -2.10 16.28 12.34
CA GLY A 103 -1.78 16.10 10.93
C GLY A 103 -0.62 15.14 10.67
N ARG A 104 -0.33 14.22 11.61
CA ARG A 104 0.61 13.12 11.39
C ARG A 104 -0.14 11.87 10.94
N CYS A 105 0.60 10.97 10.30
CA CYS A 105 0.10 9.66 9.92
C CYS A 105 1.00 8.57 10.48
N TRP A 106 0.41 7.42 10.84
CA TRP A 106 1.17 6.24 11.24
C TRP A 106 0.44 4.96 10.89
N THR A 107 1.19 3.86 10.80
CA THR A 107 0.62 2.53 10.60
C THR A 107 1.48 1.47 11.28
N GLU A 108 0.83 0.45 11.83
CA GLU A 108 1.47 -0.74 12.38
C GLU A 108 1.15 -1.94 11.49
N PHE A 109 2.17 -2.71 11.13
CA PHE A 109 2.03 -3.78 10.15
C PHE A 109 3.06 -4.88 10.43
N THR A 110 2.87 -6.04 9.81
CA THR A 110 3.81 -7.17 9.90
C THR A 110 4.25 -7.57 8.50
N LEU A 111 5.57 -7.60 8.27
CA LEU A 111 6.17 -8.06 7.01
C LEU A 111 6.79 -9.44 7.19
N GLY A 112 6.29 -10.43 6.44
CA GLY A 112 6.82 -11.79 6.41
C GLY A 112 7.74 -12.07 5.21
N ALA A 113 8.03 -13.34 4.98
CA ALA A 113 8.98 -13.84 3.98
C ALA A 113 8.73 -13.30 2.54
N ARG A 114 7.47 -13.05 2.15
CA ARG A 114 7.17 -12.46 0.84
C ARG A 114 7.74 -11.06 0.59
N TYR A 115 8.22 -10.38 1.62
CA TYR A 115 8.85 -9.05 1.54
C TYR A 115 10.35 -9.07 1.82
N GLU A 116 10.92 -10.26 1.99
CA GLU A 116 12.32 -10.46 2.30
C GLU A 116 13.20 -10.06 1.11
N GLY A 117 14.36 -9.46 1.41
CA GLY A 117 15.41 -9.20 0.44
C GLY A 117 16.68 -9.93 0.86
N PRO A 118 17.53 -9.32 1.70
CA PRO A 118 18.57 -10.06 2.39
C PRO A 118 17.97 -11.06 3.41
N PRO A 119 18.71 -12.11 3.79
CA PRO A 119 18.26 -13.07 4.80
C PRO A 119 17.78 -12.38 6.09
N ASP A 120 16.56 -12.74 6.52
CA ASP A 120 15.84 -12.23 7.68
C ASP A 120 15.61 -10.71 7.69
N ARG A 121 15.72 -10.04 6.54
CA ARG A 121 15.55 -8.58 6.42
C ARG A 121 14.56 -8.23 5.32
N VAL A 122 13.74 -7.24 5.61
CA VAL A 122 12.83 -6.66 4.62
C VAL A 122 13.66 -6.06 3.48
N HIS A 123 13.27 -6.34 2.25
CA HIS A 123 13.90 -5.75 1.07
C HIS A 123 13.81 -4.22 1.14
N GLY A 124 14.92 -3.52 0.88
CA GLY A 124 14.96 -2.06 0.97
C GLY A 124 13.89 -1.38 0.10
N GLY A 125 13.65 -1.90 -1.10
CA GLY A 125 12.56 -1.45 -1.97
C GLY A 125 11.14 -1.56 -1.37
N ILE A 126 10.88 -2.53 -0.49
CA ILE A 126 9.60 -2.62 0.23
C ILE A 126 9.53 -1.53 1.30
N CYS A 127 10.63 -1.27 2.01
CA CYS A 127 10.70 -0.13 2.94
C CYS A 127 10.45 1.19 2.21
N ALA A 128 11.02 1.34 1.01
CA ALA A 128 10.81 2.52 0.17
C ALA A 128 9.36 2.68 -0.27
N LEU A 129 8.70 1.58 -0.69
CA LEU A 129 7.28 1.56 -1.05
C LEU A 129 6.38 2.00 0.13
N VAL A 130 6.63 1.45 1.33
CA VAL A 130 5.87 1.81 2.53
C VAL A 130 6.06 3.30 2.86
N LEU A 131 7.30 3.79 2.81
CA LEU A 131 7.60 5.19 3.13
C LEU A 131 7.02 6.14 2.06
N ASP A 132 7.14 5.83 0.77
CA ASP A 132 6.50 6.64 -0.29
C ASP A 132 5.00 6.80 -0.03
N HIS A 133 4.33 5.69 0.29
CA HIS A 133 2.90 5.70 0.55
C HIS A 133 2.53 6.54 1.79
N VAL A 134 3.15 6.28 2.95
CA VAL A 134 2.80 6.99 4.20
C VAL A 134 3.17 8.48 4.14
N LEU A 135 4.27 8.84 3.45
CA LEU A 135 4.62 10.24 3.21
C LEU A 135 3.63 10.89 2.22
N GLY A 136 3.16 10.17 1.21
CA GLY A 136 2.13 10.64 0.28
C GLY A 136 0.79 10.85 0.97
N GLU A 137 0.40 9.94 1.86
CA GLU A 137 -0.81 10.03 2.68
C GLU A 137 -0.84 11.33 3.49
N VAL A 138 0.26 11.64 4.19
CA VAL A 138 0.34 12.88 4.99
C VAL A 138 0.42 14.13 4.12
N ALA A 139 1.17 14.09 3.02
CA ALA A 139 1.31 15.23 2.12
C ALA A 139 0.01 15.62 1.42
N SER A 140 -0.86 14.63 1.17
CA SER A 140 -2.14 14.80 0.48
C SER A 140 -3.35 14.95 1.41
N GLU A 141 -3.14 15.02 2.73
CA GLU A 141 -4.21 15.05 3.75
C GLU A 141 -5.19 13.86 3.58
N GLY A 142 -4.64 12.65 3.49
CA GLY A 142 -5.41 11.42 3.31
C GLY A 142 -5.94 11.25 1.88
N LEU A 143 -5.09 11.50 0.88
CA LEU A 143 -5.36 11.39 -0.55
C LEU A 143 -6.45 12.33 -1.09
N VAL A 144 -6.77 13.39 -0.34
CA VAL A 144 -7.78 14.38 -0.72
C VAL A 144 -7.19 15.44 -1.64
N LYS A 145 -5.93 15.84 -1.41
CA LYS A 145 -5.21 16.85 -2.20
C LYS A 145 -4.31 16.21 -3.26
N PRO A 146 -4.29 16.73 -4.49
CA PRO A 146 -3.41 16.20 -5.55
C PRO A 146 -1.95 16.57 -5.26
N ARG A 147 -1.22 15.65 -4.64
CA ARG A 147 0.18 15.80 -4.24
C ARG A 147 0.93 14.58 -4.72
N PHE A 148 1.83 14.77 -5.67
CA PHE A 148 2.57 13.68 -6.32
C PHE A 148 4.01 13.67 -5.84
N THR A 149 4.57 12.48 -5.61
CA THR A 149 5.98 12.33 -5.26
C THR A 149 6.84 12.93 -6.37
N GLY A 150 7.59 13.99 -6.05
CA GLY A 150 8.60 14.57 -6.93
C GLY A 150 10.00 14.05 -6.60
N THR A 151 10.29 13.82 -5.32
CA THR A 151 11.58 13.26 -4.87
C THR A 151 11.37 12.49 -3.59
N LEU A 152 12.04 11.35 -3.45
CA LEU A 152 12.07 10.55 -2.24
C LEU A 152 13.54 10.21 -1.93
N THR A 153 14.00 10.58 -0.74
CA THR A 153 15.35 10.28 -0.24
C THR A 153 15.20 9.36 0.96
N LEU A 154 15.92 8.23 0.95
CA LEU A 154 15.90 7.26 2.04
C LEU A 154 17.30 7.08 2.64
N LYS A 155 17.34 6.91 3.96
CA LYS A 155 18.53 6.55 4.70
C LYS A 155 18.26 5.27 5.50
N TYR A 156 18.90 4.18 5.09
CA TYR A 156 18.84 2.90 5.77
C TYR A 156 19.87 2.89 6.90
N LEU A 157 19.41 3.01 8.15
CA LEU A 157 20.25 3.10 9.34
C LEU A 157 20.69 1.72 9.85
N ARG A 158 19.77 0.75 9.79
CA ARG A 158 19.98 -0.65 10.16
C ARG A 158 19.10 -1.52 9.25
N GLY A 159 19.46 -2.79 9.09
CA GLY A 159 18.60 -3.74 8.39
C GLY A 159 17.25 -3.88 9.10
N THR A 160 16.16 -3.58 8.41
CA THR A 160 14.80 -3.75 8.92
C THR A 160 14.49 -5.24 9.06
N PRO A 161 14.20 -5.76 10.27
CA PRO A 161 13.88 -7.18 10.44
C PRO A 161 12.51 -7.51 9.84
N LEU A 162 12.31 -8.77 9.48
CA LEU A 162 10.96 -9.31 9.27
C LEU A 162 10.20 -9.32 10.61
N GLY A 163 8.87 -9.23 10.55
CA GLY A 163 8.01 -9.19 11.72
C GLY A 163 7.25 -7.86 11.90
N PRO A 164 6.82 -7.55 13.14
CA PRO A 164 6.09 -6.33 13.46
C PRO A 164 6.93 -5.08 13.28
N LEU A 165 6.37 -4.09 12.59
CA LEU A 165 6.98 -2.81 12.27
C LEU A 165 5.96 -1.69 12.40
N ARG A 166 6.46 -0.47 12.55
CA ARG A 166 5.66 0.75 12.54
C ARG A 166 6.27 1.76 11.58
N ALA A 167 5.42 2.44 10.82
CA ALA A 167 5.81 3.58 10.00
C ALA A 167 5.09 4.84 10.49
N GLU A 168 5.78 5.97 10.45
CA GLU A 168 5.25 7.27 10.87
C GLU A 168 5.68 8.34 9.87
N ALA A 169 4.82 9.32 9.60
CA ALA A 169 5.16 10.48 8.78
C ALA A 169 4.46 11.76 9.24
N TRP A 170 5.07 12.89 8.91
CA TRP A 170 4.58 14.23 9.21
C TRP A 170 5.05 15.23 8.16
N ILE A 171 4.34 16.36 8.04
CA ILE A 171 4.80 17.50 7.24
C ILE A 171 5.87 18.25 8.03
N ASP A 172 7.05 18.42 7.42
CA ASP A 172 8.13 19.26 7.91
C ASP A 172 7.83 20.73 7.63
N ARG A 173 7.46 21.02 6.37
CA ARG A 173 7.07 22.36 5.92
C ARG A 173 6.37 22.31 4.57
N THR A 174 5.74 23.42 4.19
CA THR A 174 5.16 23.62 2.84
C THR A 174 5.69 24.93 2.27
N GLU A 175 6.15 24.91 1.02
CA GLU A 175 6.64 26.07 0.29
C GLU A 175 6.01 26.13 -1.10
N GLY A 176 5.07 27.07 -1.28
CA GLY A 176 4.31 27.20 -2.51
C GLY A 176 3.65 25.89 -2.92
N VAL A 177 4.04 25.35 -4.06
CA VAL A 177 3.47 24.12 -4.64
C VAL A 177 4.09 22.83 -4.08
N LYS A 178 5.07 22.93 -3.17
CA LYS A 178 5.80 21.79 -2.60
C LYS A 178 5.42 21.57 -1.14
N ALA A 179 5.11 20.33 -0.78
CA ALA A 179 5.05 19.87 0.60
C ALA A 179 6.27 18.99 0.88
N PHE A 180 6.99 19.28 1.96
CA PHE A 180 8.14 18.51 2.41
C PHE A 180 7.67 17.64 3.58
N ALA A 181 7.71 16.34 3.39
CA ALA A 181 7.32 15.36 4.40
C ALA A 181 8.55 14.61 4.89
N ARG A 182 8.53 14.24 6.17
CA ARG A 182 9.51 13.34 6.79
C ARG A 182 8.77 12.11 7.29
N GLY A 183 9.46 10.99 7.35
CA GLY A 183 8.96 9.81 8.02
C GLY A 183 10.02 8.76 8.25
N ARG A 184 9.60 7.67 8.87
CA ARG A 184 10.51 6.61 9.33
C ARG A 184 9.79 5.28 9.48
N ILE A 185 10.56 4.19 9.34
CA ILE A 185 10.18 2.84 9.75
C ILE A 185 10.98 2.50 11.01
N LEU A 186 10.30 1.88 11.97
CA LEU A 186 10.87 1.46 13.24
C LEU A 186 10.34 0.10 13.69
N ASP A 187 11.18 -0.63 14.40
CA ASP A 187 10.85 -1.86 15.11
C ASP A 187 10.94 -1.63 16.63
N ALA A 188 10.96 -2.72 17.42
CA ALA A 188 11.09 -2.64 18.87
C ALA A 188 12.42 -2.04 19.38
N GLU A 189 13.48 -2.05 18.56
CA GLU A 189 14.81 -1.52 18.91
C GLU A 189 14.99 -0.07 18.46
N GLY A 190 14.13 0.42 17.55
CA GLY A 190 14.10 1.80 17.10
C GLY A 190 14.09 1.94 15.58
N VAL A 191 14.58 3.08 15.09
CA VAL A 191 14.48 3.44 13.66
C VAL A 191 15.42 2.59 12.81
N THR A 192 14.89 2.02 11.74
CA THR A 192 15.65 1.26 10.74
C THR A 192 15.84 2.04 9.45
N VAL A 193 14.84 2.84 9.04
CA VAL A 193 14.88 3.66 7.83
C VAL A 193 14.28 5.03 8.11
N GLU A 194 14.95 6.09 7.65
CA GLU A 194 14.42 7.45 7.61
C GLU A 194 14.14 7.85 6.15
N ALA A 195 13.13 8.69 5.93
CA ALA A 195 12.84 9.25 4.62
C ALA A 195 12.49 10.74 4.66
N GLU A 196 12.89 11.44 3.60
CA GLU A 196 12.43 12.77 3.26
C GLU A 196 11.80 12.74 1.86
N GLY A 197 10.59 13.29 1.74
CA GLY A 197 9.83 13.33 0.49
C GLY A 197 9.45 14.75 0.12
N ILE A 198 9.54 15.07 -1.18
CA ILE A 198 9.05 16.32 -1.75
C ILE A 198 7.84 15.98 -2.62
N PHE A 199 6.67 16.47 -2.21
CA PHE A 199 5.41 16.25 -2.90
C PHE A 199 4.95 17.52 -3.59
N VAL A 200 4.61 17.42 -4.87
CA VAL A 200 4.35 18.56 -5.73
C VAL A 200 2.89 18.57 -6.16
N MET A 201 2.25 19.73 -6.02
CA MET A 201 0.93 19.97 -6.61
C MET A 201 1.08 20.03 -8.13
N PRO A 202 0.37 19.23 -8.93
CA PRO A 202 0.53 19.19 -10.38
C PRO A 202 -0.03 20.46 -11.03
N ALA A 203 0.44 20.81 -12.23
CA ALA A 203 0.07 22.06 -12.91
C ALA A 203 -1.44 22.25 -13.04
N TRP A 204 -2.17 21.21 -13.45
CA TRP A 204 -3.63 21.24 -13.62
C TRP A 204 -4.39 21.57 -12.33
N ALA A 205 -3.84 21.24 -11.16
CA ALA A 205 -4.46 21.51 -9.88
C ALA A 205 -4.19 22.95 -9.39
N ARG A 206 -3.15 23.60 -9.93
CA ARG A 206 -2.80 24.99 -9.62
C ARG A 206 -3.68 25.97 -10.38
N GLU A 207 -4.02 25.64 -11.62
CA GLU A 207 -4.82 26.49 -12.52
C GLU A 207 -6.32 26.46 -12.17
N ALA A 208 -6.76 25.51 -11.33
CA ALA A 208 -8.15 25.31 -10.94
C ALA A 208 -8.56 25.99 -9.63
N GLY A 209 -7.61 26.63 -8.93
CA GLY A 209 -7.83 27.40 -7.70
C GLY A 209 -7.58 28.88 -7.93
#